data_AF-A0A5B2UBM5-F1
#
_entry.id   AF-A0A5B2UBM5-F1
#
_cell.length_a   1.000
_cell.length_b   1.000
_cell.length_c   1.000
_cell.angle_alpha   90.00
_cell.angle_beta   90.00
_cell.angle_gamma   90.00
#
_symmetry.space_group_name_H-M   'P 1'
#
loop_
_entity.id
_entity.type
_entity.pdbx_description
1 polymer ?
#
loop_
_entity_poly.entity_id
_entity_poly.type
_entity_poly.pdbx_seq_one_letter_code
_entity_poly.pdbx_strand_id
1 'polypeptide(L)'
;MLNSATPGVSVEEITKLPYSVAYIDTAMPAFIGYTELLPAGYNDPFRISSLLEYEQYFGKAKKENIQLKDVEGQGTTIIVPQVQFLMYYSLQMYFANGGGPCYIISVGDYTSGEVQLSSLETGLSKIDHKNVKEPILIIFPDAVSLTNESEFYDIYNQAIDKAKDDKKSRFVILDTYYGNSVTKSNNLTTIEAFRSNIDPTNYAAAYFPHLKTILNYTFDETKTPITHAGLQKAGQGSSLFYAGEIAALDELKRLASAEISTGSADAYVLADLLDQAIAIAEEINETADAGDKKNALTEVIDEAKVVLEAIYDGIIDDFMIPDGFDENAPVFSGEFEALKTAILEVKDEKGDADGITLKNLESSNSALYNQVKKEIQSLKVVLPPSSAIAGAYGRVDSTRGVWKAPANVNISHVITPTEKISDNEQAALNIDDFGKSINAIRTFTGKGTLIWGARTLEGKDKNDEGKDNEWKYIHVRRYYNMLRQAIKEALDKFINEPNIPYTWLRAKTMLENFLHEQWMEGALAGSTPKEAYEVTVKGVDGTTTMNVDLKIALVRPAEFILLKFSHTLQQF
;
A
#
# COMPACT_ATOMS: atom_id res chain seq x y z
N MET A 1 -41.82 -11.91 -44.45
CA MET A 1 -42.75 -11.61 -45.55
C MET A 1 -43.85 -12.65 -45.52
N LEU A 2 -45.10 -12.23 -45.32
CA LEU A 2 -46.26 -13.13 -45.40
C LEU A 2 -46.58 -13.43 -46.87
N ASN A 3 -46.68 -14.72 -47.20
CA ASN A 3 -47.17 -15.19 -48.49
C ASN A 3 -48.70 -15.33 -48.38
N SER A 4 -49.44 -14.29 -48.77
CA SER A 4 -50.92 -14.28 -48.73
C SER A 4 -51.51 -15.11 -49.86
N ALA A 5 -51.65 -16.42 -49.65
CA ALA A 5 -52.25 -17.34 -50.62
C ALA A 5 -53.71 -17.72 -50.30
N THR A 6 -54.31 -17.27 -49.20
CA THR A 6 -55.72 -17.56 -48.88
C THR A 6 -56.43 -16.39 -48.16
N PRO A 7 -57.72 -16.14 -48.45
CA PRO A 7 -58.54 -15.21 -47.67
C PRO A 7 -58.80 -15.78 -46.26
N GLY A 8 -58.35 -15.07 -45.22
CA GLY A 8 -58.57 -15.42 -43.82
C GLY A 8 -57.94 -14.40 -42.86
N VAL A 9 -58.25 -14.50 -41.56
CA VAL A 9 -57.61 -13.69 -40.50
C VAL A 9 -56.42 -14.49 -39.95
N SER A 10 -55.20 -14.01 -40.20
CA SER A 10 -53.97 -14.54 -39.59
C SER A 10 -53.65 -13.75 -38.33
N VAL A 11 -53.43 -14.44 -37.22
CA VAL A 11 -52.94 -13.85 -35.97
C VAL A 11 -51.45 -14.18 -35.88
N GLU A 12 -50.61 -13.15 -35.80
CA GLU A 12 -49.18 -13.29 -35.51
C GLU A 12 -48.92 -12.78 -34.09
N GLU A 13 -48.33 -13.62 -33.25
CA GLU A 13 -47.88 -13.21 -31.92
C GLU A 13 -46.49 -12.59 -32.04
N ILE A 14 -46.43 -11.25 -32.04
CA ILE A 14 -45.15 -10.53 -31.98
C ILE A 14 -44.84 -10.25 -30.51
N THR A 15 -44.09 -11.15 -29.87
CA THR A 15 -43.62 -10.95 -28.49
C THR A 15 -42.59 -9.82 -28.47
N LYS A 16 -43.00 -8.62 -28.03
CA LYS A 16 -42.09 -7.51 -27.71
C LYS A 16 -41.98 -7.40 -26.19
N LEU A 17 -40.88 -7.90 -25.62
CA LEU A 17 -40.55 -7.62 -24.22
C LEU A 17 -40.32 -6.10 -24.05
N PRO A 18 -40.76 -5.49 -22.93
CA PRO A 18 -40.44 -4.10 -22.66
C PRO A 18 -38.92 -3.94 -22.51
N TYR A 19 -38.36 -2.87 -23.08
CA TYR A 19 -36.96 -2.53 -22.85
C TYR A 19 -36.80 -2.08 -21.40
N SER A 20 -35.78 -2.60 -20.73
CA SER A 20 -35.37 -2.20 -19.38
C SER A 20 -33.89 -1.82 -19.36
N VAL A 21 -33.54 -0.98 -18.39
CA VAL A 21 -32.16 -0.68 -18.00
C VAL A 21 -31.74 -1.73 -16.98
N ALA A 22 -30.63 -2.41 -17.22
CA ALA A 22 -30.07 -3.36 -16.25
C ALA A 22 -29.13 -2.66 -15.28
N TYR A 23 -29.08 -3.16 -14.04
CA TYR A 23 -28.08 -2.72 -13.07
C TYR A 23 -26.70 -3.21 -13.49
N ILE A 24 -25.67 -2.39 -13.27
CA ILE A 24 -24.28 -2.73 -13.62
C ILE A 24 -23.40 -2.68 -12.37
N ASP A 25 -22.58 -3.72 -12.19
CA ASP A 25 -21.61 -3.80 -11.11
C ASP A 25 -20.54 -2.71 -11.27
N THR A 26 -20.33 -1.90 -10.23
CA THR A 26 -19.32 -0.82 -10.21
C THR A 26 -18.09 -1.13 -9.38
N ALA A 27 -18.08 -2.30 -8.76
CA ALA A 27 -16.98 -2.82 -7.97
C ALA A 27 -16.44 -4.12 -8.59
N MET A 28 -16.32 -4.16 -9.91
CA MET A 28 -15.57 -5.21 -10.62
C MET A 28 -14.16 -4.69 -10.92
N PRO A 29 -13.18 -4.94 -10.05
CA PRO A 29 -11.82 -4.46 -10.26
C PRO A 29 -11.07 -5.25 -11.32
N ALA A 30 -10.12 -4.58 -11.95
CA ALA A 30 -9.00 -5.17 -12.66
C ALA A 30 -7.75 -5.06 -11.78
N PHE A 31 -7.26 -6.20 -11.32
CA PHE A 31 -6.01 -6.31 -10.58
C PHE A 31 -4.86 -6.51 -11.54
N ILE A 32 -3.86 -5.62 -11.48
CA ILE A 32 -2.70 -5.62 -12.37
C ILE A 32 -1.45 -5.87 -11.53
N GLY A 33 -0.72 -6.94 -11.82
CA GLY A 33 0.48 -7.33 -11.06
C GLY A 33 0.97 -8.74 -11.40
N TYR A 34 1.86 -9.28 -10.59
CA TYR A 34 2.58 -10.53 -10.83
C TYR A 34 1.87 -11.72 -10.18
N THR A 35 1.94 -12.87 -10.83
CA THR A 35 1.29 -14.11 -10.37
C THR A 35 2.30 -15.27 -10.28
N GLU A 36 2.01 -16.34 -9.54
CA GLU A 36 2.93 -17.49 -9.50
C GLU A 36 2.95 -18.22 -10.85
N LEU A 37 1.76 -18.39 -11.42
CA LEU A 37 1.54 -19.12 -12.66
C LEU A 37 0.95 -18.19 -13.72
N LEU A 38 1.27 -18.49 -14.97
CA LEU A 38 0.67 -17.89 -16.15
C LEU A 38 -0.06 -19.00 -16.92
N PRO A 39 -1.40 -18.94 -17.05
CA PRO A 39 -2.12 -19.91 -17.85
C PRO A 39 -1.60 -19.97 -19.29
N ALA A 40 -1.55 -21.16 -19.89
CA ALA A 40 -1.09 -21.31 -21.26
C ALA A 40 -1.99 -20.50 -22.22
N GLY A 41 -1.39 -19.64 -23.05
CA GLY A 41 -2.13 -18.75 -23.97
C GLY A 41 -2.72 -17.51 -23.30
N TYR A 42 -2.36 -17.23 -22.05
CA TYR A 42 -2.77 -16.03 -21.34
C TYR A 42 -2.16 -14.77 -21.97
N ASN A 43 -2.98 -14.03 -22.72
CA ASN A 43 -2.64 -12.69 -23.21
C ASN A 43 -3.67 -11.63 -22.82
N ASP A 44 -4.88 -12.06 -22.42
CA ASP A 44 -6.03 -11.21 -22.20
C ASP A 44 -6.39 -11.15 -20.71
N PRO A 45 -7.05 -10.06 -20.26
CA PRO A 45 -7.65 -10.00 -18.93
C PRO A 45 -8.56 -11.21 -18.66
N PHE A 46 -8.35 -11.90 -17.55
CA PHE A 46 -9.06 -13.12 -17.22
C PHE A 46 -9.99 -12.88 -16.03
N ARG A 47 -11.27 -13.20 -16.21
CA ARG A 47 -12.28 -13.00 -15.19
C ARG A 47 -12.30 -14.20 -14.25
N ILE A 48 -12.16 -13.94 -12.96
CA ILE A 48 -12.37 -14.92 -11.89
C ILE A 48 -13.57 -14.52 -11.04
N SER A 49 -14.16 -15.49 -10.35
CA SER A 49 -15.29 -15.29 -9.44
C SER A 49 -14.98 -15.64 -7.98
N SER A 50 -13.81 -16.24 -7.71
CA SER A 50 -13.40 -16.61 -6.35
C SER A 50 -11.88 -16.71 -6.21
N LEU A 51 -11.39 -16.69 -4.97
CA LEU A 51 -9.99 -16.95 -4.66
C LEU A 51 -9.56 -18.38 -5.06
N LEU A 52 -10.45 -19.37 -4.97
CA LEU A 52 -10.12 -20.74 -5.39
C LEU A 52 -9.82 -20.81 -6.89
N GLU A 53 -10.60 -20.10 -7.69
CA GLU A 53 -10.37 -19.99 -9.13
C GLU A 53 -9.05 -19.25 -9.43
N TYR A 54 -8.73 -18.21 -8.67
CA TYR A 54 -7.40 -17.58 -8.74
C TYR A 54 -6.28 -18.60 -8.50
N GLU A 55 -6.35 -19.36 -7.41
CA GLU A 55 -5.32 -20.34 -7.06
C GLU A 55 -5.12 -21.42 -8.14
N GLN A 56 -6.21 -21.83 -8.80
CA GLN A 56 -6.16 -22.82 -9.87
C GLN A 56 -5.43 -22.31 -11.12
N TYR A 57 -5.60 -21.04 -11.47
CA TYR A 57 -5.06 -20.48 -12.72
C TYR A 57 -3.74 -19.72 -12.53
N PHE A 58 -3.59 -19.01 -11.42
CA PHE A 58 -2.51 -18.05 -11.15
C PHE A 58 -1.61 -18.44 -9.98
N GLY A 59 -1.96 -19.51 -9.25
CA GLY A 59 -1.20 -20.03 -8.13
C GLY A 59 -1.35 -19.21 -6.84
N LYS A 60 -0.35 -19.26 -5.97
CA LYS A 60 -0.36 -18.73 -4.59
C LYS A 60 0.70 -17.66 -4.40
N ALA A 61 0.91 -17.22 -3.15
CA ALA A 61 1.99 -16.29 -2.82
C ALA A 61 3.37 -16.84 -3.21
N LYS A 62 4.30 -15.94 -3.52
CA LYS A 62 5.71 -16.26 -3.55
C LYS A 62 6.12 -16.83 -2.19
N LYS A 63 6.91 -17.90 -2.23
CA LYS A 63 7.54 -18.46 -1.04
C LYS A 63 8.78 -17.63 -0.72
N GLU A 64 8.77 -17.00 0.45
CA GLU A 64 9.84 -16.12 0.89
C GLU A 64 11.04 -16.88 1.44
N ASN A 65 12.17 -16.19 1.50
CA ASN A 65 13.38 -16.69 2.14
C ASN A 65 13.33 -16.45 3.65
N ILE A 66 13.84 -17.40 4.42
CA ILE A 66 13.95 -17.29 5.88
C ILE A 66 15.31 -16.68 6.19
N GLN A 67 15.30 -15.49 6.80
CA GLN A 67 16.51 -14.82 7.26
C GLN A 67 16.48 -14.70 8.78
N LEU A 68 17.55 -15.15 9.44
CA LEU A 68 17.69 -15.13 10.89
C LEU A 68 18.73 -14.10 11.34
N LYS A 69 18.48 -13.44 12.47
CA LYS A 69 19.44 -12.59 13.17
C LYS A 69 19.46 -12.98 14.64
N ASP A 70 20.65 -13.14 15.21
CA ASP A 70 20.80 -13.36 16.64
C ASP A 70 20.63 -12.04 17.39
N VAL A 71 19.74 -12.04 18.39
CA VAL A 71 19.41 -10.87 19.19
C VAL A 71 19.68 -11.17 20.66
N GLU A 72 20.38 -10.23 21.30
CA GLU A 72 20.77 -10.33 22.69
C GLU A 72 19.57 -10.54 23.63
N GLY A 73 19.69 -11.52 24.52
CA GLY A 73 18.65 -11.89 25.50
C GLY A 73 17.36 -12.47 24.93
N GLN A 74 17.18 -12.46 23.60
CA GLN A 74 15.99 -12.96 22.90
C GLN A 74 16.27 -14.20 22.04
N GLY A 75 17.55 -14.50 21.78
CA GLY A 75 17.99 -15.59 20.91
C GLY A 75 17.80 -15.24 19.43
N THR A 76 17.71 -16.26 18.58
CA THR A 76 17.54 -16.07 17.14
C THR A 76 16.14 -15.52 16.80
N THR A 77 16.11 -14.41 16.07
CA THR A 77 14.91 -13.72 15.56
C THR A 77 14.85 -13.78 14.04
N ILE A 78 13.68 -13.56 13.46
CA ILE A 78 13.51 -13.53 12.00
C ILE A 78 13.54 -12.10 11.49
N ILE A 79 14.36 -11.84 10.48
CA ILE A 79 14.29 -10.60 9.69
C ILE A 79 13.05 -10.69 8.80
N VAL A 80 12.16 -9.72 8.94
CA VAL A 80 10.91 -9.66 8.15
C VAL A 80 11.23 -9.67 6.67
N PRO A 81 10.69 -10.61 5.87
CA PRO A 81 10.93 -10.64 4.43
C PRO A 81 10.41 -9.37 3.75
N GLN A 82 11.22 -8.80 2.86
CA GLN A 82 10.81 -7.74 1.94
C GLN A 82 10.00 -8.36 0.79
N VAL A 83 8.67 -8.40 0.95
CA VAL A 83 7.79 -9.02 -0.04
C VAL A 83 7.55 -8.07 -1.20
N GLN A 84 7.91 -8.53 -2.39
CA GLN A 84 7.74 -7.75 -3.62
C GLN A 84 6.40 -8.03 -4.32
N PHE A 85 5.91 -9.28 -4.29
CA PHE A 85 4.70 -9.68 -5.01
C PHE A 85 3.53 -9.89 -4.04
N LEU A 86 2.65 -8.91 -3.97
CA LEU A 86 1.54 -8.78 -3.02
C LEU A 86 0.18 -9.17 -3.62
N MET A 87 0.08 -9.42 -4.93
CA MET A 87 -1.15 -9.77 -5.66
C MET A 87 -2.00 -10.84 -4.95
N TYR A 88 -1.42 -11.98 -4.58
CA TYR A 88 -2.18 -13.07 -3.94
C TYR A 88 -2.76 -12.66 -2.58
N TYR A 89 -1.94 -12.07 -1.70
CA TYR A 89 -2.37 -11.58 -0.39
C TYR A 89 -3.43 -10.47 -0.51
N SER A 90 -3.27 -9.61 -1.52
CA SER A 90 -4.23 -8.56 -1.86
C SER A 90 -5.59 -9.10 -2.28
N LEU A 91 -5.62 -10.18 -3.07
CA LEU A 91 -6.87 -10.86 -3.42
C LEU A 91 -7.52 -11.56 -2.23
N GLN A 92 -6.74 -12.13 -1.30
CA GLN A 92 -7.28 -12.63 -0.04
C GLN A 92 -8.01 -11.51 0.72
N MET A 93 -7.40 -10.32 0.82
CA MET A 93 -8.04 -9.15 1.44
C MET A 93 -9.28 -8.69 0.70
N TYR A 94 -9.25 -8.67 -0.64
CA TYR A 94 -10.38 -8.27 -1.47
C TYR A 94 -11.59 -9.18 -1.24
N PHE A 95 -11.43 -10.50 -1.38
CA PHE A 95 -12.54 -11.45 -1.18
C PHE A 95 -13.00 -11.48 0.28
N ALA A 96 -12.09 -11.38 1.26
CA ALA A 96 -12.45 -11.32 2.68
C ALA A 96 -13.28 -10.07 3.04
N ASN A 97 -13.20 -9.00 2.25
CA ASN A 97 -13.93 -7.76 2.48
C ASN A 97 -15.22 -7.62 1.65
N GLY A 98 -15.66 -8.70 1.00
CA GLY A 98 -16.88 -8.75 0.19
C GLY A 98 -16.67 -8.45 -1.29
N GLY A 99 -15.45 -8.66 -1.78
CA GLY A 99 -15.14 -8.66 -3.20
C GLY A 99 -15.95 -9.70 -3.98
N GLY A 100 -16.48 -9.30 -5.13
CA GLY A 100 -17.15 -10.17 -6.08
C GLY A 100 -16.22 -10.59 -7.23
N PRO A 101 -16.76 -10.97 -8.39
CA PRO A 101 -15.96 -11.25 -9.57
C PRO A 101 -15.02 -10.10 -9.93
N CYS A 102 -13.83 -10.43 -10.42
CA CYS A 102 -12.80 -9.46 -10.81
C CYS A 102 -12.01 -9.95 -12.03
N TYR A 103 -11.29 -9.03 -12.66
CA TYR A 103 -10.33 -9.35 -13.71
C TYR A 103 -8.92 -9.41 -13.13
N ILE A 104 -8.18 -10.45 -13.51
CA ILE A 104 -6.75 -10.58 -13.26
C ILE A 104 -6.03 -10.24 -14.55
N ILE A 105 -5.07 -9.33 -14.45
CA ILE A 105 -4.12 -8.95 -15.49
C ILE A 105 -2.72 -9.25 -14.95
N SER A 106 -2.26 -10.48 -15.19
CA SER A 106 -0.91 -10.88 -14.86
C SER A 106 0.08 -10.22 -15.82
N VAL A 107 1.12 -9.62 -15.26
CA VAL A 107 2.19 -8.94 -16.02
C VAL A 107 3.52 -9.69 -16.01
N GLY A 108 3.58 -10.83 -15.32
CA GLY A 108 4.77 -11.65 -15.19
C GLY A 108 4.64 -12.65 -14.06
N ASP A 109 5.66 -13.50 -13.92
CA ASP A 109 5.78 -14.44 -12.81
C ASP A 109 6.86 -14.02 -11.80
N TYR A 110 6.98 -14.79 -10.71
CA TYR A 110 7.94 -14.51 -9.64
C TYR A 110 9.41 -14.72 -10.02
N THR A 111 9.71 -15.26 -11.20
CA THR A 111 11.10 -15.47 -11.69
C THR A 111 11.73 -14.18 -12.21
N SER A 112 10.91 -13.16 -12.49
CA SER A 112 11.35 -11.80 -12.86
C SER A 112 12.24 -11.12 -11.80
N GLY A 113 12.19 -11.58 -10.54
CA GLY A 113 13.03 -11.10 -9.45
C GLY A 113 12.51 -9.83 -8.78
N GLU A 114 12.00 -8.88 -9.57
CA GLU A 114 11.50 -7.58 -9.10
C GLU A 114 10.24 -7.10 -9.84
N VAL A 115 9.51 -6.18 -9.21
CA VAL A 115 8.38 -5.48 -9.84
C VAL A 115 8.91 -4.37 -10.73
N GLN A 116 8.46 -4.33 -11.98
CA GLN A 116 8.93 -3.38 -12.99
C GLN A 116 7.80 -2.49 -13.51
N LEU A 117 8.06 -1.18 -13.63
CA LEU A 117 7.12 -0.22 -14.18
C LEU A 117 6.60 -0.64 -15.56
N SER A 118 7.49 -1.00 -16.49
CA SER A 118 7.14 -1.40 -17.86
C SER A 118 6.16 -2.58 -17.93
N SER A 119 6.25 -3.51 -16.97
CA SER A 119 5.33 -4.65 -16.85
C SER A 119 3.96 -4.17 -16.40
N LEU A 120 3.89 -3.30 -15.39
CA LEU A 120 2.63 -2.71 -14.92
C LEU A 120 1.95 -1.83 -15.98
N GLU A 121 2.72 -1.04 -16.74
CA GLU A 121 2.23 -0.26 -17.88
C GLU A 121 1.63 -1.15 -18.98
N THR A 122 2.30 -2.27 -19.28
CA THR A 122 1.79 -3.28 -20.20
C THR A 122 0.47 -3.84 -19.71
N GLY A 123 0.36 -4.15 -18.41
CA GLY A 123 -0.90 -4.57 -17.79
C GLY A 123 -1.99 -3.49 -17.88
N LEU A 124 -1.66 -2.24 -17.61
CA LEU A 124 -2.57 -1.10 -17.73
C LEU A 124 -3.06 -0.89 -19.17
N SER A 125 -2.24 -1.20 -20.18
CA SER A 125 -2.68 -1.17 -21.58
C SER A 125 -3.82 -2.16 -21.85
N LYS A 126 -3.80 -3.33 -21.20
CA LYS A 126 -4.75 -4.43 -21.42
C LYS A 126 -6.15 -4.16 -20.87
N ILE A 127 -6.36 -3.14 -20.04
CA ILE A 127 -7.71 -2.83 -19.53
C ILE A 127 -8.68 -2.36 -20.63
N ASP A 128 -8.17 -1.91 -21.78
CA ASP A 128 -8.99 -1.52 -22.94
C ASP A 128 -9.48 -2.72 -23.75
N HIS A 129 -9.08 -3.94 -23.36
CA HIS A 129 -9.47 -5.14 -24.06
C HIS A 129 -10.99 -5.33 -24.04
N LYS A 130 -11.56 -5.75 -25.18
CA LYS A 130 -13.01 -5.89 -25.41
C LYS A 130 -13.72 -6.81 -24.41
N ASN A 131 -12.99 -7.71 -23.73
CA ASN A 131 -13.56 -8.64 -22.75
C ASN A 131 -13.73 -8.00 -21.36
N VAL A 132 -13.15 -6.82 -21.13
CA VAL A 132 -13.30 -6.06 -19.89
C VAL A 132 -14.57 -5.22 -19.98
N LYS A 133 -15.55 -5.51 -19.14
CA LYS A 133 -16.79 -4.74 -19.07
C LYS A 133 -16.64 -3.60 -18.08
N GLU A 134 -17.20 -2.45 -18.43
CA GLU A 134 -17.23 -1.27 -17.59
C GLU A 134 -18.55 -1.17 -16.81
N PRO A 135 -18.61 -0.45 -15.68
CA PRO A 135 -17.51 0.25 -15.03
C PRO A 135 -16.50 -0.66 -14.32
N ILE A 136 -15.23 -0.21 -14.27
CA ILE A 136 -14.13 -0.95 -13.62
C ILE A 136 -13.40 -0.11 -12.57
N LEU A 137 -12.87 -0.81 -11.57
CA LEU A 137 -11.87 -0.27 -10.65
C LEU A 137 -10.47 -0.70 -11.12
N ILE A 138 -9.49 0.20 -11.09
CA ILE A 138 -8.09 -0.13 -11.41
C ILE A 138 -7.30 -0.22 -10.11
N ILE A 139 -6.58 -1.34 -9.92
CA ILE A 139 -5.82 -1.64 -8.70
C ILE A 139 -4.47 -2.24 -9.08
N PHE A 140 -3.42 -1.76 -8.42
CA PHE A 140 -2.05 -2.26 -8.56
C PHE A 140 -1.51 -2.78 -7.23
N PRO A 141 -1.78 -4.06 -6.89
CA PRO A 141 -1.32 -4.65 -5.63
C PRO A 141 0.19 -4.54 -5.39
N ASP A 142 0.97 -4.67 -6.46
CA ASP A 142 2.43 -4.77 -6.38
C ASP A 142 3.15 -3.43 -6.57
N ALA A 143 2.44 -2.35 -6.90
CA ALA A 143 3.08 -1.07 -7.23
C ALA A 143 3.94 -0.51 -6.09
N VAL A 144 3.52 -0.71 -4.84
CA VAL A 144 4.29 -0.28 -3.65
C VAL A 144 5.67 -0.96 -3.53
N SER A 145 5.90 -2.05 -4.29
CA SER A 145 7.15 -2.79 -4.33
C SER A 145 8.09 -2.33 -5.44
N LEU A 146 7.72 -1.31 -6.24
CA LEU A 146 8.64 -0.69 -7.20
C LEU A 146 9.83 -0.09 -6.45
N THR A 147 11.05 -0.37 -6.91
CA THR A 147 12.30 0.09 -6.26
C THR A 147 12.43 1.61 -6.25
N ASN A 148 11.86 2.29 -7.25
CA ASN A 148 11.90 3.74 -7.39
C ASN A 148 10.54 4.36 -7.08
N GLU A 149 10.49 5.26 -6.09
CA GLU A 149 9.27 5.96 -5.70
C GLU A 149 8.68 6.82 -6.85
N SER A 150 9.51 7.37 -7.74
CA SER A 150 9.01 8.13 -8.89
C SER A 150 8.18 7.24 -9.83
N GLU A 151 8.64 6.02 -10.08
CA GLU A 151 7.95 5.06 -10.97
C GLU A 151 6.58 4.66 -10.40
N PHE A 152 6.47 4.58 -9.07
CA PHE A 152 5.20 4.35 -8.39
C PHE A 152 4.18 5.47 -8.64
N TYR A 153 4.60 6.73 -8.61
CA TYR A 153 3.71 7.84 -8.92
C TYR A 153 3.40 7.91 -10.42
N ASP A 154 4.36 7.56 -11.29
CA ASP A 154 4.18 7.53 -12.75
C ASP A 154 3.07 6.56 -13.15
N ILE A 155 3.08 5.30 -12.65
CA ILE A 155 2.04 4.34 -12.99
C ILE A 155 0.65 4.77 -12.51
N TYR A 156 0.56 5.42 -11.35
CA TYR A 156 -0.72 5.95 -10.86
C TYR A 156 -1.22 7.14 -11.66
N ASN A 157 -0.37 8.08 -12.06
CA ASN A 157 -0.77 9.18 -12.94
C ASN A 157 -1.22 8.66 -14.30
N GLN A 158 -0.54 7.66 -14.88
CA GLN A 158 -0.99 6.99 -16.11
C GLN A 158 -2.36 6.32 -15.93
N ALA A 159 -2.60 5.65 -14.80
CA ALA A 159 -3.90 5.04 -14.51
C ALA A 159 -5.00 6.08 -14.32
N ILE A 160 -4.68 7.21 -13.67
CA ILE A 160 -5.56 8.38 -13.53
C ILE A 160 -5.94 8.91 -14.90
N ASP A 161 -4.96 9.16 -15.78
CA ASP A 161 -5.22 9.67 -17.13
C ASP A 161 -6.09 8.72 -17.94
N LYS A 162 -5.85 7.42 -17.77
CA LYS A 162 -6.68 6.39 -18.39
C LYS A 162 -8.10 6.32 -17.82
N ALA A 163 -8.30 6.75 -16.58
CA ALA A 163 -9.61 6.85 -15.95
C ALA A 163 -10.35 8.15 -16.29
N LYS A 164 -9.63 9.24 -16.63
CA LYS A 164 -10.18 10.52 -17.09
C LYS A 164 -10.84 10.45 -18.48
N ASP A 165 -10.68 9.37 -19.24
CA ASP A 165 -11.39 9.21 -20.52
C ASP A 165 -12.90 9.20 -20.29
N ASP A 166 -13.56 10.32 -20.60
CA ASP A 166 -15.00 10.50 -20.43
C ASP A 166 -15.84 9.52 -21.27
N LYS A 167 -15.27 8.76 -22.21
CA LYS A 167 -16.00 7.70 -22.92
C LYS A 167 -16.03 6.39 -22.14
N LYS A 168 -15.24 6.30 -21.06
CA LYS A 168 -14.96 5.10 -20.29
C LYS A 168 -15.37 5.29 -18.83
N SER A 169 -15.97 4.28 -18.23
CA SER A 169 -16.50 4.38 -16.86
C SER A 169 -15.53 3.76 -15.87
N ARG A 170 -14.46 4.48 -15.52
CA ARG A 170 -13.32 3.95 -14.76
C ARG A 170 -13.09 4.73 -13.47
N PHE A 171 -12.47 4.08 -12.49
CA PHE A 171 -12.09 4.70 -11.24
C PHE A 171 -10.84 4.02 -10.66
N VAL A 172 -9.89 4.79 -10.15
CA VAL A 172 -8.62 4.26 -9.61
C VAL A 172 -8.64 4.31 -8.08
N ILE A 173 -8.15 3.26 -7.42
CA ILE A 173 -7.91 3.26 -5.98
C ILE A 173 -6.40 3.29 -5.77
N LEU A 174 -5.92 4.34 -5.10
CA LEU A 174 -4.50 4.58 -4.89
C LEU A 174 -4.11 4.24 -3.46
N ASP A 175 -2.89 3.76 -3.35
CA ASP A 175 -2.18 3.61 -2.09
C ASP A 175 -1.12 4.70 -1.97
N THR A 176 -0.55 4.84 -0.79
CA THR A 176 0.68 5.63 -0.57
C THR A 176 1.89 4.70 -0.59
N TYR A 177 3.05 5.18 -1.05
CA TYR A 177 4.24 4.34 -1.26
C TYR A 177 4.69 3.58 0.00
N TYR A 178 5.17 4.29 1.05
CA TYR A 178 5.62 3.63 2.29
C TYR A 178 4.50 3.23 3.25
N GLY A 179 3.30 3.78 3.07
CA GLY A 179 2.16 3.40 3.91
C GLY A 179 2.22 3.83 5.37
N ASN A 180 3.15 4.71 5.74
CA ASN A 180 3.34 5.22 7.09
C ASN A 180 3.97 6.63 7.03
N SER A 181 3.87 7.40 8.11
CA SER A 181 4.39 8.77 8.23
C SER A 181 5.81 8.84 8.79
N VAL A 182 6.38 7.71 9.22
CA VAL A 182 7.72 7.64 9.85
C VAL A 182 8.82 7.64 8.79
N THR A 183 8.63 6.92 7.69
CA THR A 183 9.57 6.88 6.58
C THR A 183 9.52 8.19 5.79
N LYS A 184 10.68 8.80 5.58
CA LYS A 184 10.84 9.99 4.73
C LYS A 184 11.68 9.66 3.51
N SER A 185 11.34 10.27 2.39
CA SER A 185 12.09 10.21 1.14
C SER A 185 12.34 11.62 0.65
N ASN A 186 13.60 11.96 0.34
CA ASN A 186 14.00 13.32 -0.08
C ASN A 186 13.52 14.42 0.88
N ASN A 187 13.60 14.18 2.20
CA ASN A 187 13.10 15.05 3.28
C ASN A 187 11.57 15.29 3.31
N LEU A 188 10.80 14.61 2.47
CA LEU A 188 9.34 14.66 2.48
C LEU A 188 8.76 13.46 3.24
N THR A 189 7.67 13.69 3.96
CA THR A 189 6.82 12.60 4.46
C THR A 189 6.11 11.90 3.31
N THR A 190 5.67 10.66 3.52
CA THR A 190 4.85 9.90 2.55
C THR A 190 3.66 10.70 1.99
N ILE A 191 3.02 11.52 2.83
CA ILE A 191 1.86 12.33 2.43
C ILE A 191 2.27 13.53 1.57
N GLU A 192 3.34 14.22 1.93
CA GLU A 192 3.87 15.34 1.15
C GLU A 192 4.41 14.87 -0.21
N ALA A 193 5.10 13.73 -0.24
CA ALA A 193 5.58 13.11 -1.47
C ALA A 193 4.40 12.71 -2.38
N PHE A 194 3.37 12.06 -1.82
CA PHE A 194 2.14 11.73 -2.57
C PHE A 194 1.49 12.98 -3.17
N ARG A 195 1.31 14.04 -2.37
CA ARG A 195 0.69 15.29 -2.83
C ARG A 195 1.53 16.05 -3.83
N SER A 196 2.85 15.92 -3.79
CA SER A 196 3.74 16.59 -4.75
C SER A 196 3.70 15.91 -6.12
N ASN A 197 3.50 14.58 -6.16
CA ASN A 197 3.66 13.80 -7.38
C ASN A 197 2.36 13.30 -8.03
N ILE A 198 1.24 13.25 -7.31
CA ILE A 198 -0.05 12.79 -7.86
C ILE A 198 -0.92 13.96 -8.33
N ASP A 199 -1.57 13.79 -9.47
CA ASP A 199 -2.52 14.78 -10.01
C ASP A 199 -3.87 14.79 -9.26
N PRO A 200 -4.47 15.98 -9.04
CA PRO A 200 -5.83 16.06 -8.51
C PRO A 200 -6.83 15.55 -9.56
N THR A 201 -7.79 14.72 -9.13
CA THR A 201 -8.84 14.21 -10.03
C THR A 201 -10.04 13.67 -9.26
N ASN A 202 -11.22 13.80 -9.84
CA ASN A 202 -12.41 13.12 -9.34
C ASN A 202 -12.51 11.64 -9.75
N TYR A 203 -11.61 11.12 -10.59
CA TYR A 203 -11.60 9.74 -11.08
C TYR A 203 -10.80 8.77 -10.21
N ALA A 204 -10.34 9.22 -9.04
CA ALA A 204 -9.49 8.44 -8.17
C ALA A 204 -9.74 8.74 -6.69
N ALA A 205 -9.35 7.80 -5.81
CA ALA A 205 -9.33 7.99 -4.37
C ALA A 205 -8.11 7.32 -3.75
N ALA A 206 -7.42 8.03 -2.86
CA ALA A 206 -6.30 7.49 -2.10
C ALA A 206 -6.71 7.07 -0.69
N TYR A 207 -6.02 6.07 -0.15
CA TYR A 207 -6.24 5.55 1.19
C TYR A 207 -4.94 5.41 1.98
N PHE A 208 -5.00 5.76 3.26
CA PHE A 208 -3.86 5.76 4.16
C PHE A 208 -4.31 5.43 5.60
N PRO A 209 -3.55 4.67 6.39
CA PRO A 209 -2.24 4.11 6.11
C PRO A 209 -2.33 2.65 5.63
N HIS A 210 -1.19 1.97 5.44
CA HIS A 210 -1.16 0.53 5.13
C HIS A 210 -1.74 -0.31 6.28
N LEU A 211 -2.02 -1.58 5.98
CA LEU A 211 -2.74 -2.49 6.88
C LEU A 211 -1.82 -3.61 7.36
N LYS A 212 -1.65 -3.73 8.69
CA LYS A 212 -1.08 -4.95 9.29
C LYS A 212 -2.18 -6.01 9.32
N THR A 213 -2.01 -7.07 8.53
CA THR A 213 -3.05 -8.09 8.33
C THR A 213 -2.91 -9.26 9.30
N ILE A 214 -3.87 -10.19 9.26
CA ILE A 214 -3.73 -11.50 9.92
C ILE A 214 -3.01 -12.54 9.05
N LEU A 215 -2.65 -12.19 7.81
CA LEU A 215 -2.09 -13.11 6.82
C LEU A 215 -0.63 -13.42 7.17
N ASN A 216 -0.27 -14.69 7.02
CA ASN A 216 1.08 -15.16 7.25
C ASN A 216 1.87 -15.18 5.95
N TYR A 217 3.16 -14.92 6.05
CA TYR A 217 4.11 -15.18 4.97
C TYR A 217 4.14 -16.69 4.65
N THR A 218 4.38 -17.01 3.39
CA THR A 218 4.56 -18.40 2.93
C THR A 218 6.05 -18.67 2.76
N PHE A 219 6.53 -19.82 3.24
CA PHE A 219 7.95 -20.22 3.14
C PHE A 219 8.06 -21.63 2.55
N ASP A 220 9.18 -21.94 1.88
CA ASP A 220 9.49 -23.32 1.47
C ASP A 220 10.40 -24.00 2.50
N GLU A 221 9.82 -24.86 3.34
CA GLU A 221 10.58 -25.55 4.38
C GLU A 221 11.61 -26.55 3.83
N THR A 222 11.48 -26.96 2.57
CA THR A 222 12.25 -28.06 1.98
C THR A 222 13.35 -27.63 1.03
N LYS A 223 13.18 -26.48 0.37
CA LYS A 223 14.08 -26.02 -0.69
C LYS A 223 14.90 -24.80 -0.32
N THR A 224 14.35 -23.90 0.48
CA THR A 224 14.99 -22.63 0.77
C THR A 224 15.84 -22.75 2.03
N PRO A 225 17.17 -22.62 1.94
CA PRO A 225 18.02 -22.62 3.12
C PRO A 225 17.75 -21.37 3.96
N ILE A 226 17.87 -21.53 5.27
CA ILE A 226 17.91 -20.43 6.22
C ILE A 226 19.21 -19.66 5.98
N THR A 227 19.14 -18.34 5.93
CA THR A 227 20.33 -17.49 5.90
C THR A 227 20.48 -16.72 7.20
N HIS A 228 21.64 -16.79 7.82
CA HIS A 228 21.95 -15.97 9.00
C HIS A 228 22.55 -14.63 8.59
N ALA A 229 22.21 -13.57 9.31
CA ALA A 229 22.67 -12.21 9.06
C ALA A 229 24.13 -11.95 9.50
N GLY A 230 24.74 -12.88 10.24
CA GLY A 230 26.14 -12.75 10.66
C GLY A 230 27.10 -12.91 9.48
N LEU A 231 28.20 -12.16 9.51
CA LEU A 231 29.14 -12.03 8.39
C LEU A 231 30.42 -12.85 8.60
N GLN A 232 30.75 -13.24 9.84
CA GLN A 232 31.89 -14.12 10.14
C GLN A 232 31.53 -15.57 9.80
N LYS A 233 32.35 -16.21 8.96
CA LYS A 233 32.15 -17.63 8.64
C LYS A 233 32.41 -18.48 9.87
N ALA A 234 31.67 -19.58 10.04
CA ALA A 234 31.92 -20.55 11.10
C ALA A 234 33.41 -20.98 11.12
N GLY A 235 34.08 -20.75 12.25
CA GLY A 235 35.50 -21.05 12.44
C GLY A 235 36.50 -20.04 11.85
N GLN A 236 36.05 -18.93 11.25
CA GLN A 236 36.92 -17.82 10.88
C GLN A 236 37.37 -17.08 12.15
N GLY A 237 38.66 -16.80 12.31
CA GLY A 237 39.15 -16.02 13.45
C GLY A 237 38.78 -14.54 13.34
N SER A 238 38.43 -13.90 14.46
CA SER A 238 38.02 -12.49 14.50
C SER A 238 39.12 -11.53 14.01
N SER A 239 40.39 -11.88 14.17
CA SER A 239 41.51 -11.12 13.61
C SER A 239 41.52 -11.03 12.08
N LEU A 240 41.01 -12.06 11.39
CA LEU A 240 40.89 -12.06 9.94
C LEU A 240 39.59 -11.37 9.49
N PHE A 241 38.55 -11.47 10.31
CA PHE A 241 37.24 -10.87 10.02
C PHE A 241 37.29 -9.35 10.17
N TYR A 242 37.76 -8.84 11.31
CA TYR A 242 37.89 -7.40 11.60
C TYR A 242 39.20 -6.78 11.11
N ALA A 243 39.84 -7.36 10.09
CA ALA A 243 41.20 -6.95 9.70
C ALA A 243 41.27 -5.48 9.25
N GLY A 244 40.20 -4.95 8.64
CA GLY A 244 40.13 -3.56 8.20
C GLY A 244 39.96 -2.58 9.37
N GLU A 245 39.06 -2.92 10.28
CA GLU A 245 38.72 -2.15 11.49
C GLU A 245 39.91 -2.12 12.45
N ILE A 246 40.59 -3.26 12.63
CA ILE A 246 41.82 -3.36 13.42
C ILE A 246 42.95 -2.51 12.81
N ALA A 247 43.09 -2.50 11.49
CA ALA A 247 44.08 -1.64 10.82
C ALA A 247 43.75 -0.15 10.99
N ALA A 248 42.47 0.22 10.99
CA ALA A 248 42.04 1.58 11.27
C ALA A 248 42.32 1.98 12.73
N LEU A 249 42.01 1.12 13.71
CA LEU A 249 42.37 1.32 15.12
C LEU A 249 43.87 1.47 15.33
N ASP A 250 44.68 0.64 14.66
CA ASP A 250 46.15 0.73 14.72
C ASP A 250 46.67 2.06 14.14
N GLU A 251 46.06 2.55 13.06
CA GLU A 251 46.41 3.85 12.47
C GLU A 251 45.97 5.02 13.37
N LEU A 252 44.77 4.98 13.96
CA LEU A 252 44.31 5.99 14.92
C LEU A 252 45.22 6.04 16.15
N LYS A 253 45.60 4.88 16.69
CA LYS A 253 46.58 4.77 17.77
C LYS A 253 47.93 5.40 17.38
N ARG A 254 48.40 5.14 16.15
CA ARG A 254 49.65 5.70 15.64
C ARG A 254 49.59 7.21 15.52
N LEU A 255 48.47 7.76 15.05
CA LEU A 255 48.23 9.20 14.95
C LEU A 255 48.21 9.85 16.34
N ALA A 256 47.51 9.24 17.31
CA ALA A 256 47.46 9.73 18.68
C ALA A 256 48.87 9.73 19.33
N SER A 257 49.65 8.67 19.09
CA SER A 257 51.03 8.58 19.57
C SER A 257 51.94 9.66 18.94
N ALA A 258 51.73 9.97 17.66
CA ALA A 258 52.47 11.02 16.97
C ALA A 258 52.13 12.41 17.50
N GLU A 259 50.85 12.67 17.79
CA GLU A 259 50.37 13.93 18.38
C GLU A 259 51.01 14.18 19.76
N ILE A 260 51.07 13.14 20.60
CA ILE A 260 51.71 13.20 21.93
C ILE A 260 53.21 13.47 21.81
N SER A 261 53.86 12.90 20.80
CA SER A 261 55.31 13.04 20.58
C SER A 261 55.74 14.46 20.15
N THR A 262 54.80 15.36 19.85
CA THR A 262 55.11 16.76 19.47
C THR A 262 55.57 17.63 20.64
N GLY A 263 55.36 17.19 21.89
CA GLY A 263 55.67 17.94 23.10
C GLY A 263 54.66 19.05 23.45
N SER A 264 53.59 19.20 22.68
CA SER A 264 52.44 20.09 22.96
C SER A 264 51.16 19.50 22.35
N ALA A 265 50.76 18.31 22.81
CA ALA A 265 49.62 17.58 22.28
C ALA A 265 48.32 18.38 22.38
N ASP A 266 47.55 18.43 21.30
CA ASP A 266 46.22 19.03 21.31
C ASP A 266 45.18 18.03 21.84
N ALA A 267 44.61 18.34 23.00
CA ALA A 267 43.57 17.53 23.64
C ALA A 267 42.35 17.29 22.74
N TYR A 268 41.98 18.26 21.90
CA TYR A 268 40.84 18.12 20.98
C TYR A 268 41.16 17.15 19.83
N VAL A 269 42.39 17.13 19.35
CA VAL A 269 42.83 16.17 18.33
C VAL A 269 42.85 14.75 18.90
N LEU A 270 43.34 14.59 20.13
CA LEU A 270 43.34 13.30 20.82
C LEU A 270 41.91 12.79 21.11
N ALA A 271 41.01 13.69 21.52
CA ALA A 271 39.60 13.38 21.70
C ALA A 271 38.95 12.92 20.39
N ASP A 272 39.16 13.63 19.27
CA ASP A 272 38.62 13.26 17.97
C ASP A 272 39.11 11.88 17.49
N LEU A 273 40.40 11.57 17.70
CA LEU A 273 40.96 10.26 17.37
C LEU A 273 40.36 9.13 18.22
N LEU A 274 40.11 9.39 19.51
CA LEU A 274 39.47 8.42 20.41
C LEU A 274 37.99 8.24 20.06
N ASP A 275 37.28 9.32 19.71
CA ASP A 275 35.89 9.29 19.27
C ASP A 275 35.72 8.43 18.00
N GLN A 276 36.63 8.59 17.02
CA GLN A 276 36.66 7.73 15.83
C GLN A 276 36.91 6.25 16.17
N ALA A 277 37.77 5.95 17.15
CA ALA A 277 38.02 4.58 17.59
C ALA A 277 36.81 3.97 18.32
N ILE A 278 36.12 4.77 19.14
CA ILE A 278 34.88 4.39 19.81
C ILE A 278 33.80 4.08 18.77
N ALA A 279 33.64 4.93 17.75
CA ALA A 279 32.64 4.71 16.69
C ALA A 279 32.85 3.38 15.94
N ILE A 280 34.10 3.01 15.64
CA ILE A 280 34.43 1.70 15.05
C ILE A 280 34.02 0.56 15.99
N ALA A 281 34.34 0.67 17.27
CA ALA A 281 34.01 -0.35 18.26
C ALA A 281 32.49 -0.49 18.47
N GLU A 282 31.74 0.61 18.44
CA GLU A 282 30.28 0.62 18.51
C GLU A 282 29.64 -0.09 17.31
N GLU A 283 30.11 0.18 16.09
CA GLU A 283 29.63 -0.51 14.87
C GLU A 283 29.84 -2.03 14.96
N ILE A 284 30.99 -2.47 15.47
CA ILE A 284 31.27 -3.89 15.71
C ILE A 284 30.36 -4.43 16.83
N ASN A 285 30.20 -3.70 17.92
CA ASN A 285 29.37 -4.14 19.05
C ASN A 285 27.88 -4.32 18.66
N GLU A 286 27.38 -3.49 17.74
CA GLU A 286 26.02 -3.63 17.20
C GLU A 286 25.79 -4.94 16.45
N THR A 287 26.84 -5.44 15.77
CA THR A 287 26.78 -6.66 14.94
C THR A 287 27.23 -7.91 15.69
N ALA A 288 28.02 -7.77 16.76
CA ALA A 288 28.52 -8.89 17.55
C ALA A 288 27.42 -9.77 18.17
N ASP A 289 27.70 -11.08 18.17
CA ASP A 289 26.90 -12.12 18.79
C ASP A 289 26.75 -11.87 20.30
N ALA A 290 25.55 -12.14 20.81
CA ALA A 290 25.24 -11.95 22.22
C ALA A 290 26.06 -12.89 23.12
N GLY A 291 26.61 -12.33 24.21
CA GLY A 291 27.29 -13.12 25.23
C GLY A 291 28.34 -12.31 26.01
N ASP A 292 29.08 -13.00 26.87
CA ASP A 292 30.04 -12.37 27.78
C ASP A 292 31.11 -11.53 27.07
N LYS A 293 31.49 -11.92 25.84
CA LYS A 293 32.47 -11.19 25.03
C LYS A 293 31.93 -9.85 24.52
N LYS A 294 30.68 -9.80 24.07
CA LYS A 294 30.00 -8.57 23.68
C LYS A 294 29.81 -7.63 24.87
N ASN A 295 29.44 -8.19 26.03
CA ASN A 295 29.32 -7.42 27.27
C ASN A 295 30.66 -6.79 27.65
N ALA A 296 31.76 -7.54 27.55
CA ALA A 296 33.10 -7.01 27.80
C ALA A 296 33.49 -5.90 26.81
N LEU A 297 33.15 -6.02 25.52
CA LEU A 297 33.36 -4.94 24.54
C LEU A 297 32.54 -3.69 24.90
N THR A 298 31.30 -3.87 25.33
CA THR A 298 30.44 -2.76 25.77
C THR A 298 31.05 -2.03 26.98
N GLU A 299 31.55 -2.77 27.97
CA GLU A 299 32.24 -2.19 29.13
C GLU A 299 33.47 -1.38 28.71
N VAL A 300 34.29 -1.89 27.79
CA VAL A 300 35.48 -1.18 27.28
C VAL A 300 35.09 0.08 26.47
N ILE A 301 34.01 0.04 25.69
CA ILE A 301 33.48 1.21 24.99
C ILE A 301 33.04 2.29 25.99
N ASP A 302 32.35 1.90 27.06
CA ASP A 302 31.90 2.83 28.09
C ASP A 302 33.08 3.42 28.87
N GLU A 303 34.12 2.64 29.16
CA GLU A 303 35.37 3.13 29.76
C GLU A 303 36.06 4.17 28.85
N ALA A 304 36.18 3.88 27.55
CA ALA A 304 36.76 4.80 26.58
C ALA A 304 35.97 6.11 26.45
N LYS A 305 34.63 6.06 26.53
CA LYS A 305 33.77 7.26 26.55
C LYS A 305 33.99 8.12 27.79
N VAL A 306 34.18 7.50 28.96
CA VAL A 306 34.51 8.24 30.19
C VAL A 306 35.84 8.98 30.02
N VAL A 307 36.84 8.36 29.38
CA VAL A 307 38.11 9.02 29.05
C VAL A 307 37.88 10.17 28.07
N LEU A 308 37.11 9.95 27.00
CA LEU A 308 36.76 10.98 26.02
C LEU A 308 36.11 12.22 26.68
N GLU A 309 35.12 12.00 27.56
CA GLU A 309 34.47 13.07 28.32
C GLU A 309 35.46 13.82 29.22
N ALA A 310 36.36 13.09 29.91
CA ALA A 310 37.36 13.70 30.77
C ALA A 310 38.37 14.57 30.00
N ILE A 311 38.67 14.25 28.74
CA ILE A 311 39.48 15.10 27.85
C ILE A 311 38.71 16.38 27.50
N TYR A 312 37.45 16.27 27.09
CA TYR A 312 36.63 17.43 26.73
C TYR A 312 36.39 18.38 27.91
N ASP A 313 36.24 17.83 29.12
CA ASP A 313 36.07 18.60 30.36
C ASP A 313 37.39 19.22 30.87
N GLY A 314 38.51 18.95 30.21
CA GLY A 314 39.84 19.43 30.60
C GLY A 314 40.31 18.85 31.94
N ILE A 315 39.75 17.71 32.36
CA ILE A 315 40.18 16.97 33.55
C ILE A 315 41.51 16.26 33.27
N ILE A 316 41.70 15.79 32.04
CA ILE A 316 42.96 15.27 31.52
C ILE A 316 43.58 16.37 30.64
N ASP A 317 44.64 17.03 31.13
CA ASP A 317 45.37 18.08 30.38
C ASP A 317 46.84 17.74 30.11
N ASP A 318 47.44 16.84 30.90
CA ASP A 318 48.84 16.42 30.77
C ASP A 318 48.92 15.04 30.10
N PHE A 319 48.92 15.05 28.77
CA PHE A 319 49.12 13.87 27.94
C PHE A 319 50.61 13.51 27.76
N MET A 320 51.51 14.21 28.45
CA MET A 320 52.96 14.00 28.35
C MET A 320 53.42 12.83 29.24
N ILE A 321 54.50 12.17 28.82
CA ILE A 321 55.19 11.17 29.64
C ILE A 321 56.01 11.94 30.71
N PRO A 322 55.80 11.71 32.02
CA PRO A 322 56.58 12.40 33.04
C PRO A 322 58.07 12.05 32.97
N ASP A 323 58.95 13.04 33.19
CA ASP A 323 60.40 12.86 33.22
C ASP A 323 60.80 11.75 34.23
N GLY A 324 61.30 10.62 33.72
CA GLY A 324 61.78 9.48 34.50
C GLY A 324 60.95 8.19 34.41
N PHE A 325 59.88 8.16 33.62
CA PHE A 325 59.17 6.93 33.24
C PHE A 325 59.79 6.28 31.99
N ASP A 326 59.55 4.97 31.80
CA ASP A 326 60.04 4.17 30.65
C ASP A 326 59.69 4.86 29.32
N GLU A 327 60.71 4.99 28.46
CA GLU A 327 60.65 5.55 27.10
C GLU A 327 59.60 4.86 26.19
N ASN A 328 59.02 3.73 26.63
CA ASN A 328 58.01 2.96 25.91
C ASN A 328 56.58 3.04 26.47
N ALA A 329 56.26 3.90 27.43
CA ALA A 329 54.92 3.94 28.06
C ALA A 329 54.02 5.07 27.51
N PRO A 330 52.96 4.79 26.72
CA PRO A 330 52.05 5.82 26.26
C PRO A 330 50.75 5.79 27.10
N VAL A 331 50.55 6.81 27.93
CA VAL A 331 49.42 6.96 28.87
C VAL A 331 48.06 7.06 28.16
N PHE A 332 48.05 7.42 26.87
CA PHE A 332 46.83 7.55 26.05
C PHE A 332 46.62 6.40 25.04
N SER A 333 47.55 5.45 24.96
CA SER A 333 47.43 4.31 24.02
C SER A 333 46.65 3.12 24.58
N GLY A 334 46.37 3.13 25.89
CA GLY A 334 45.70 2.06 26.61
C GLY A 334 44.29 1.80 26.08
N GLU A 335 43.52 2.87 25.83
CA GLU A 335 42.15 2.76 25.33
C GLU A 335 42.07 2.11 23.95
N PHE A 336 42.96 2.50 23.03
CA PHE A 336 43.02 1.90 21.68
C PHE A 336 43.36 0.41 21.74
N GLU A 337 44.28 0.01 22.61
CA GLU A 337 44.64 -1.41 22.79
C GLU A 337 43.56 -2.20 23.52
N ALA A 338 42.86 -1.59 24.49
CA ALA A 338 41.73 -2.19 25.16
C ALA A 338 40.58 -2.45 24.18
N LEU A 339 40.20 -1.44 23.38
CA LEU A 339 39.20 -1.56 22.32
C LEU A 339 39.59 -2.65 21.32
N LYS A 340 40.83 -2.61 20.82
CA LYS A 340 41.36 -3.62 19.89
C LYS A 340 41.29 -5.03 20.47
N THR A 341 41.70 -5.20 21.72
CA THR A 341 41.69 -6.50 22.41
C THR A 341 40.26 -7.02 22.58
N ALA A 342 39.33 -6.16 22.98
CA ALA A 342 37.93 -6.53 23.12
C ALA A 342 37.29 -6.89 21.77
N ILE A 343 37.59 -6.13 20.70
CA ILE A 343 37.13 -6.41 19.33
C ILE A 343 37.62 -7.78 18.84
N LEU A 344 38.86 -8.15 19.15
CA LEU A 344 39.41 -9.45 18.74
C LEU A 344 38.76 -10.65 19.45
N GLU A 345 38.08 -10.41 20.57
CA GLU A 345 37.42 -11.45 21.37
C GLU A 345 35.93 -11.62 21.02
N VAL A 346 35.30 -10.62 20.40
CA VAL A 346 33.92 -10.73 19.91
C VAL A 346 33.85 -11.48 18.59
N LYS A 347 32.66 -12.02 18.32
CA LYS A 347 32.34 -12.80 17.13
C LYS A 347 31.02 -12.31 16.54
N ASP A 348 30.87 -12.48 15.24
CA ASP A 348 29.63 -12.32 14.48
C ASP A 348 29.42 -13.57 13.60
N GLU A 349 29.49 -14.75 14.24
CA GLU A 349 29.48 -16.03 13.57
C GLU A 349 28.10 -16.31 12.96
N LYS A 350 28.10 -16.82 11.72
CA LYS A 350 26.89 -17.41 11.12
C LYS A 350 26.38 -18.53 12.01
N GLY A 351 25.17 -18.35 12.57
CA GLY A 351 24.54 -19.35 13.44
C GLY A 351 24.38 -20.72 12.78
N ASP A 352 24.29 -21.77 13.60
CA ASP A 352 24.31 -23.19 13.20
C ASP A 352 23.25 -23.60 12.16
N ALA A 353 22.19 -22.80 11.99
CA ALA A 353 21.14 -23.03 11.02
C ALA A 353 21.45 -22.47 9.61
N ASP A 354 22.53 -21.68 9.44
CA ASP A 354 22.90 -21.08 8.15
C ASP A 354 23.13 -22.17 7.08
N GLY A 355 22.48 -22.01 5.93
CA GLY A 355 22.55 -22.98 4.84
C GLY A 355 21.69 -24.25 5.03
N ILE A 356 21.06 -24.43 6.20
CA ILE A 356 20.19 -25.57 6.49
C ILE A 356 18.74 -25.21 6.14
N THR A 357 18.00 -26.13 5.51
CA THR A 357 16.57 -25.94 5.26
C THR A 357 15.77 -26.12 6.56
N LEU A 358 14.62 -25.45 6.69
CA LEU A 358 13.80 -25.57 7.91
C LEU A 358 13.42 -27.03 8.21
N LYS A 359 13.21 -27.85 7.17
CA LYS A 359 12.93 -29.28 7.30
C LYS A 359 14.11 -30.07 7.86
N ASN A 360 15.34 -29.76 7.45
CA ASN A 360 16.53 -30.43 7.97
C ASN A 360 16.86 -29.94 9.40
N LEU A 361 16.57 -28.67 9.69
CA LEU A 361 16.71 -28.10 11.04
C LEU A 361 15.83 -28.82 12.07
N GLU A 362 14.63 -29.26 11.69
CA GLU A 362 13.76 -30.09 12.55
C GLU A 362 14.48 -31.33 13.08
N SER A 363 15.34 -31.94 12.26
CA SER A 363 16.08 -33.16 12.61
C SER A 363 17.41 -32.88 13.31
N SER A 364 18.09 -31.77 12.99
CA SER A 364 19.39 -31.44 13.58
C SER A 364 19.29 -30.67 14.89
N ASN A 365 18.31 -29.75 15.04
CA ASN A 365 18.11 -28.94 16.23
C ASN A 365 16.62 -28.59 16.42
N SER A 366 15.89 -29.52 17.04
CA SER A 366 14.43 -29.39 17.27
C SER A 366 14.03 -28.19 18.14
N ALA A 367 14.90 -27.73 19.05
CA ALA A 367 14.64 -26.56 19.88
C ALA A 367 14.64 -25.28 19.02
N LEU A 368 15.70 -25.09 18.22
CA LEU A 368 15.82 -23.95 17.32
C LEU A 368 14.74 -23.99 16.23
N TYR A 369 14.40 -25.17 15.69
CA TYR A 369 13.27 -25.33 14.76
C TYR A 369 11.96 -24.78 15.34
N ASN A 370 11.62 -25.14 16.59
CA ASN A 370 10.39 -24.68 17.22
C ASN A 370 10.41 -23.17 17.50
N GLN A 371 11.58 -22.61 17.84
CA GLN A 371 11.76 -21.16 17.98
C GLN A 371 11.53 -20.44 16.65
N VAL A 372 12.22 -20.86 15.57
CA VAL A 372 12.04 -20.28 14.23
C VAL A 372 10.59 -20.40 13.77
N LYS A 373 9.94 -21.55 13.97
CA LYS A 373 8.53 -21.73 13.60
C LYS A 373 7.58 -20.80 14.35
N LYS A 374 7.84 -20.54 15.64
CA LYS A 374 7.08 -19.58 16.44
C LYS A 374 7.26 -18.16 15.92
N GLU A 375 8.49 -17.77 15.60
CA GLU A 375 8.78 -16.45 15.01
C GLU A 375 8.09 -16.30 13.65
N ILE A 376 8.15 -17.30 12.77
CA ILE A 376 7.45 -17.32 11.46
C ILE A 376 5.95 -17.07 11.65
N GLN A 377 5.33 -17.71 12.64
CA GLN A 377 3.90 -17.55 12.92
C GLN A 377 3.55 -16.18 13.50
N SER A 378 4.51 -15.49 14.11
CA SER A 378 4.33 -14.14 14.64
C SER A 378 4.34 -13.07 13.54
N LEU A 379 5.06 -13.32 12.44
CA LEU A 379 5.15 -12.42 11.31
C LEU A 379 3.83 -12.29 10.58
N LYS A 380 3.46 -11.04 10.24
CA LYS A 380 2.24 -10.71 9.53
C LYS A 380 2.52 -9.83 8.33
N VAL A 381 1.89 -10.15 7.22
CA VAL A 381 2.04 -9.40 5.97
C VAL A 381 1.41 -8.01 6.16
N VAL A 382 2.18 -6.97 5.81
CA VAL A 382 1.68 -5.60 5.67
C VAL A 382 1.24 -5.41 4.23
N LEU A 383 0.05 -4.87 4.02
CA LEU A 383 -0.50 -4.66 2.67
C LEU A 383 -0.97 -3.22 2.44
N PRO A 384 -0.86 -2.72 1.20
CA PRO A 384 -1.58 -1.55 0.77
C PRO A 384 -3.11 -1.75 0.91
N PRO A 385 -3.87 -0.71 1.27
CA PRO A 385 -5.31 -0.85 1.53
C PRO A 385 -6.17 -1.04 0.29
N SER A 386 -5.74 -0.64 -0.91
CA SER A 386 -6.56 -0.55 -2.14
C SER A 386 -7.42 -1.79 -2.41
N SER A 387 -6.83 -2.98 -2.28
CA SER A 387 -7.54 -4.25 -2.51
C SER A 387 -8.62 -4.54 -1.48
N ALA A 388 -8.36 -4.25 -0.20
CA ALA A 388 -9.35 -4.36 0.88
C ALA A 388 -10.49 -3.34 0.69
N ILE A 389 -10.15 -2.13 0.28
CA ILE A 389 -11.11 -1.06 -0.02
C ILE A 389 -12.00 -1.44 -1.20
N ALA A 390 -11.45 -2.00 -2.27
CA ALA A 390 -12.24 -2.46 -3.41
C ALA A 390 -13.25 -3.55 -3.02
N GLY A 391 -12.86 -4.46 -2.11
CA GLY A 391 -13.78 -5.44 -1.53
C GLY A 391 -14.88 -4.76 -0.73
N ALA A 392 -14.51 -3.78 0.10
CA ALA A 392 -15.47 -2.99 0.87
C ALA A 392 -16.44 -2.18 -0.01
N TYR A 393 -15.99 -1.65 -1.16
CA TYR A 393 -16.86 -1.04 -2.16
C TYR A 393 -17.89 -2.04 -2.66
N GLY A 394 -17.47 -3.23 -3.12
CA GLY A 394 -18.39 -4.27 -3.58
C GLY A 394 -19.41 -4.70 -2.53
N ARG A 395 -18.99 -4.80 -1.27
CA ARG A 395 -19.89 -5.08 -0.14
C ARG A 395 -20.89 -3.96 0.11
N VAL A 396 -20.47 -2.69 0.06
CA VAL A 396 -21.38 -1.55 0.27
C VAL A 396 -22.36 -1.44 -0.90
N ASP A 397 -21.87 -1.56 -2.12
CA ASP A 397 -22.69 -1.45 -3.34
C ASP A 397 -23.78 -2.52 -3.36
N SER A 398 -23.45 -3.77 -3.02
CA SER A 398 -24.40 -4.89 -2.99
C SER A 398 -25.41 -4.85 -1.84
N THR A 399 -25.09 -4.18 -0.74
CA THR A 399 -25.96 -4.16 0.46
C THR A 399 -26.73 -2.85 0.64
N ARG A 400 -26.21 -1.73 0.13
CA ARG A 400 -26.76 -0.38 0.36
C ARG A 400 -26.84 0.48 -0.90
N GLY A 401 -26.41 -0.05 -2.05
CA GLY A 401 -26.37 0.69 -3.31
C GLY A 401 -25.12 1.55 -3.45
N VAL A 402 -24.75 1.81 -4.71
CA VAL A 402 -23.53 2.54 -5.10
C VAL A 402 -23.55 4.01 -4.64
N TRP A 403 -24.75 4.58 -4.47
CA TRP A 403 -24.96 5.94 -3.95
C TRP A 403 -24.65 6.08 -2.46
N LYS A 404 -24.36 4.98 -1.73
CA LYS A 404 -23.93 5.06 -0.34
C LYS A 404 -22.42 5.25 -0.24
N ALA A 405 -22.01 6.28 0.50
CA ALA A 405 -20.58 6.49 0.81
C ALA A 405 -19.94 5.24 1.46
N PRO A 406 -18.80 4.74 0.93
CA PRO A 406 -18.07 3.59 1.46
C PRO A 406 -17.19 3.94 2.67
N ALA A 407 -17.70 4.78 3.58
CA ALA A 407 -17.07 5.17 4.84
C ALA A 407 -17.89 4.66 6.03
N ASN A 408 -17.25 4.63 7.21
CA ASN A 408 -17.77 3.99 8.42
C ASN A 408 -18.08 2.50 8.17
N VAL A 409 -17.15 1.83 7.51
CA VAL A 409 -17.22 0.42 7.11
C VAL A 409 -16.02 -0.31 7.67
N ASN A 410 -16.25 -1.45 8.33
CA ASN A 410 -15.19 -2.25 8.93
C ASN A 410 -14.34 -2.97 7.88
N ILE A 411 -13.03 -3.06 8.12
CA ILE A 411 -12.12 -3.85 7.29
C ILE A 411 -11.81 -5.17 8.01
N SER A 412 -12.14 -6.27 7.36
CA SER A 412 -11.88 -7.64 7.82
C SER A 412 -10.44 -8.05 7.53
N HIS A 413 -9.92 -8.99 8.33
CA HIS A 413 -8.55 -9.54 8.20
C HIS A 413 -7.43 -8.52 8.48
N VAL A 414 -7.75 -7.43 9.19
CA VAL A 414 -6.81 -6.42 9.65
C VAL A 414 -6.65 -6.51 11.16
N ILE A 415 -5.41 -6.50 11.64
CA ILE A 415 -5.09 -6.36 13.06
C ILE A 415 -5.17 -4.88 13.46
N THR A 416 -4.43 -4.03 12.73
CA THR A 416 -4.40 -2.57 12.92
C THR A 416 -3.83 -1.92 11.66
N PRO A 417 -4.14 -0.65 11.38
CA PRO A 417 -3.35 0.14 10.44
C PRO A 417 -1.89 0.27 10.94
N THR A 418 -0.94 0.51 10.03
CA THR A 418 0.49 0.65 10.35
C THR A 418 0.79 1.76 11.34
N GLU A 419 -0.05 2.79 11.35
CA GLU A 419 -0.03 3.86 12.34
C GLU A 419 -1.44 4.31 12.76
N LYS A 420 -1.52 5.00 13.88
CA LYS A 420 -2.77 5.59 14.37
C LYS A 420 -2.86 7.03 13.90
N ILE A 421 -4.03 7.40 13.37
CA ILE A 421 -4.32 8.75 12.90
C ILE A 421 -5.26 9.44 13.90
N SER A 422 -4.82 10.58 14.43
CA SER A 422 -5.62 11.49 15.27
C SER A 422 -6.62 12.28 14.44
N ASP A 423 -7.57 12.94 15.11
CA ASP A 423 -8.55 13.79 14.42
C ASP A 423 -7.90 14.97 13.70
N ASN A 424 -6.81 15.53 14.27
CA ASN A 424 -6.06 16.64 13.67
C ASN A 424 -5.30 16.21 12.42
N GLU A 425 -4.60 15.07 12.48
CA GLU A 425 -3.89 14.51 11.32
C GLU A 425 -4.89 14.15 10.21
N GLN A 426 -6.03 13.56 10.58
CA GLN A 426 -7.08 13.27 9.61
C GLN A 426 -7.60 14.55 8.94
N ALA A 427 -7.80 15.64 9.68
CA ALA A 427 -8.26 16.89 9.08
C ALA A 427 -7.32 17.36 7.96
N ALA A 428 -6.02 17.29 8.20
CA ALA A 428 -4.99 17.62 7.22
C ALA A 428 -4.94 16.63 6.04
N LEU A 429 -5.24 15.35 6.24
CA LEU A 429 -5.34 14.35 5.17
C LEU A 429 -6.57 14.56 4.28
N ASN A 430 -7.69 14.89 4.90
CA ASN A 430 -9.01 14.88 4.30
C ASN A 430 -9.28 16.10 3.42
N ILE A 431 -8.81 17.29 3.82
CA ILE A 431 -8.99 18.54 3.07
C ILE A 431 -7.62 19.19 2.85
N ASP A 432 -7.32 19.52 1.59
CA ASP A 432 -6.12 20.23 1.17
C ASP A 432 -6.51 21.26 0.09
N ASP A 433 -5.87 22.43 0.13
CA ASP A 433 -6.21 23.58 -0.69
C ASP A 433 -6.02 23.33 -2.19
N PHE A 434 -5.12 22.42 -2.55
CA PHE A 434 -4.84 22.04 -3.95
C PHE A 434 -5.62 20.79 -4.38
N GLY A 435 -6.52 20.27 -3.53
CA GLY A 435 -7.08 18.93 -3.67
C GLY A 435 -6.08 17.87 -3.19
N LYS A 436 -6.16 16.65 -3.73
CA LYS A 436 -5.37 15.47 -3.33
C LYS A 436 -5.70 14.97 -1.93
N SER A 437 -7.00 14.95 -1.61
CA SER A 437 -7.52 14.37 -0.38
C SER A 437 -7.17 12.88 -0.25
N ILE A 438 -6.79 12.47 0.95
CA ILE A 438 -6.44 11.09 1.28
C ILE A 438 -7.41 10.61 2.36
N ASN A 439 -8.03 9.45 2.12
CA ASN A 439 -9.01 8.88 3.03
C ASN A 439 -8.32 8.08 4.13
N ALA A 440 -8.54 8.49 5.39
CA ALA A 440 -7.96 7.82 6.54
C ALA A 440 -8.63 6.47 6.82
N ILE A 441 -7.83 5.48 7.23
CA ILE A 441 -8.28 4.23 7.84
C ILE A 441 -7.90 4.29 9.32
N ARG A 442 -8.89 4.14 10.20
CA ARG A 442 -8.72 4.42 11.64
C ARG A 442 -9.23 3.27 12.50
N THR A 443 -8.59 3.08 13.65
CA THR A 443 -9.03 2.11 14.66
C THR A 443 -9.82 2.83 15.74
N PHE A 444 -10.99 2.29 16.05
CA PHE A 444 -11.85 2.79 17.12
C PHE A 444 -12.11 1.69 18.15
N THR A 445 -11.95 2.03 19.43
CA THR A 445 -12.28 1.13 20.54
C THR A 445 -13.74 0.67 20.44
N GLY A 446 -13.96 -0.64 20.44
CA GLY A 446 -15.29 -1.25 20.33
C GLY A 446 -15.90 -1.32 18.92
N LYS A 447 -15.29 -0.69 17.89
CA LYS A 447 -15.73 -0.78 16.48
C LYS A 447 -14.71 -1.40 15.53
N GLY A 448 -13.46 -1.55 15.99
CA GLY A 448 -12.35 -2.07 15.19
C GLY A 448 -11.82 -1.06 14.17
N THR A 449 -11.21 -1.56 13.10
CA THR A 449 -10.63 -0.75 12.02
C THR A 449 -11.69 -0.39 10.99
N LEU A 450 -11.90 0.90 10.76
CA LEU A 450 -12.91 1.44 9.86
C LEU A 450 -12.28 2.29 8.75
N ILE A 451 -12.86 2.21 7.56
CA ILE A 451 -12.67 3.19 6.49
C ILE A 451 -13.33 4.49 6.96
N TRP A 452 -12.57 5.58 7.03
CA TRP A 452 -12.98 6.81 7.69
C TRP A 452 -12.83 8.06 6.79
N GLY A 453 -13.07 7.87 5.49
CA GLY A 453 -13.15 8.91 4.48
C GLY A 453 -13.82 8.36 3.22
N ALA A 454 -14.43 9.24 2.42
CA ALA A 454 -15.03 8.89 1.13
C ALA A 454 -14.88 10.00 0.08
N ARG A 455 -13.76 10.72 0.12
CA ARG A 455 -13.40 11.78 -0.84
C ARG A 455 -12.60 11.23 -2.02
N THR A 456 -12.82 11.84 -3.19
CA THR A 456 -11.94 11.66 -4.36
C THR A 456 -10.66 12.48 -4.18
N LEU A 457 -9.69 12.34 -5.09
CA LEU A 457 -8.52 13.23 -5.08
C LEU A 457 -8.91 14.69 -5.38
N GLU A 458 -10.03 14.96 -6.03
CA GLU A 458 -10.59 16.32 -6.12
C GLU A 458 -11.48 16.64 -4.91
N GLY A 459 -11.00 16.36 -3.70
CA GLY A 459 -11.79 16.41 -2.48
C GLY A 459 -12.00 17.80 -1.87
N LYS A 460 -11.55 18.88 -2.54
CA LYS A 460 -11.73 20.27 -2.11
C LYS A 460 -13.21 20.60 -1.95
N ASP A 461 -13.56 21.37 -0.92
CA ASP A 461 -14.96 21.72 -0.67
C ASP A 461 -15.52 22.69 -1.70
N LYS A 462 -14.68 23.57 -2.23
CA LYS A 462 -15.05 24.55 -3.26
C LYS A 462 -14.33 24.25 -4.56
N ASN A 463 -15.05 24.38 -5.68
CA ASN A 463 -14.42 24.35 -6.99
C ASN A 463 -13.74 25.69 -7.31
N ASP A 464 -13.10 25.79 -8.48
CA ASP A 464 -12.35 27.00 -8.88
C ASP A 464 -13.25 28.24 -9.08
N GLU A 465 -14.57 28.03 -9.14
CA GLU A 465 -15.59 29.10 -9.19
C GLU A 465 -16.14 29.47 -7.79
N GLY A 466 -15.61 28.88 -6.71
CA GLY A 466 -16.08 29.10 -5.34
C GLY A 466 -17.42 28.43 -4.99
N LYS A 467 -17.95 27.56 -5.86
CA LYS A 467 -19.18 26.78 -5.63
C LYS A 467 -18.86 25.47 -4.93
N ASP A 468 -19.86 24.84 -4.30
CA ASP A 468 -19.67 23.52 -3.69
C ASP A 468 -19.24 22.50 -4.76
N ASN A 469 -18.15 21.78 -4.48
CA ASN A 469 -17.60 20.82 -5.43
C ASN A 469 -18.46 19.56 -5.47
N GLU A 470 -19.04 19.29 -6.64
CA GLU A 470 -19.98 18.20 -6.85
C GLU A 470 -19.29 16.83 -6.91
N TRP A 471 -18.01 16.81 -7.29
CA TRP A 471 -17.25 15.59 -7.57
C TRP A 471 -16.30 15.19 -6.44
N LYS A 472 -16.38 15.88 -5.30
CA LYS A 472 -15.52 15.60 -4.13
C LYS A 472 -15.76 14.25 -3.49
N TYR A 473 -16.87 13.57 -3.79
CA TYR A 473 -17.26 12.32 -3.14
C TYR A 473 -17.21 11.10 -4.06
N ILE A 474 -16.63 10.01 -3.54
CA ILE A 474 -16.41 8.75 -4.25
C ILE A 474 -17.71 8.14 -4.77
N HIS A 475 -18.72 8.00 -3.91
CA HIS A 475 -19.99 7.37 -4.27
C HIS A 475 -20.77 8.20 -5.29
N VAL A 476 -20.69 9.54 -5.25
CA VAL A 476 -21.30 10.41 -6.27
C VAL A 476 -20.68 10.16 -7.64
N ARG A 477 -19.34 10.15 -7.72
CA ARG A 477 -18.62 9.85 -8.97
C ARG A 477 -18.91 8.44 -9.48
N ARG A 478 -18.82 7.43 -8.61
CA ARG A 478 -19.03 6.02 -8.97
C ARG A 478 -20.46 5.74 -9.41
N TYR A 479 -21.44 6.32 -8.72
CA TYR A 479 -22.85 6.20 -9.09
C TYR A 479 -23.15 6.88 -10.41
N TYR A 480 -22.56 8.06 -10.67
CA TYR A 480 -22.65 8.69 -11.99
C TYR A 480 -22.05 7.79 -13.11
N ASN A 481 -20.88 7.21 -12.87
CA ASN A 481 -20.25 6.27 -13.81
C ASN A 481 -21.16 5.06 -14.10
N MET A 482 -21.81 4.51 -13.06
CA MET A 482 -22.78 3.43 -13.18
C MET A 482 -23.97 3.83 -14.05
N LEU A 483 -24.65 4.93 -13.69
CA LEU A 483 -25.85 5.40 -14.38
C LEU A 483 -25.57 5.63 -15.85
N ARG A 484 -24.46 6.31 -16.15
CA ARG A 484 -24.04 6.58 -17.52
C ARG A 484 -23.83 5.30 -18.32
N GLN A 485 -23.14 4.32 -17.74
CA GLN A 485 -22.90 3.04 -18.42
C GLN A 485 -24.20 2.25 -18.63
N ALA A 486 -25.04 2.16 -17.60
CA ALA A 486 -26.32 1.45 -17.65
C ALA A 486 -27.26 2.03 -18.70
N ILE A 487 -27.37 3.36 -18.73
CA ILE A 487 -28.19 4.09 -19.70
C ILE A 487 -27.64 3.92 -21.12
N LYS A 488 -26.32 3.97 -21.31
CA LYS A 488 -25.68 3.75 -22.61
C LYS A 488 -26.00 2.35 -23.14
N GLU A 489 -25.78 1.30 -22.35
CA GLU A 489 -26.09 -0.09 -22.76
C GLU A 489 -27.59 -0.31 -23.03
N ALA A 490 -28.46 0.38 -22.30
CA ALA A 490 -29.90 0.31 -22.54
C ALA A 490 -30.30 1.03 -23.84
N LEU A 491 -29.68 2.17 -24.14
CA LEU A 491 -29.93 2.94 -25.36
C LEU A 491 -29.36 2.26 -26.62
N ASP A 492 -28.31 1.44 -26.50
CA ASP A 492 -27.76 0.67 -27.61
C ASP A 492 -28.81 -0.25 -28.28
N LYS A 493 -29.84 -0.67 -27.53
CA LYS A 493 -30.97 -1.47 -28.06
C LYS A 493 -31.83 -0.73 -29.09
N PHE A 494 -31.75 0.61 -29.10
CA PHE A 494 -32.47 1.46 -30.04
C PHE A 494 -31.65 1.76 -31.30
N ILE A 495 -30.40 1.31 -31.37
CA ILE A 495 -29.58 1.41 -32.59
C ILE A 495 -30.28 0.62 -33.71
N ASN A 496 -30.47 1.27 -34.87
CA ASN A 496 -31.19 0.77 -36.04
C ASN A 496 -32.74 0.70 -35.92
N GLU A 497 -33.33 1.18 -34.82
CA GLU A 497 -34.78 1.42 -34.78
C GLU A 497 -35.15 2.66 -35.63
N PRO A 498 -36.36 2.74 -36.21
CA PRO A 498 -36.79 3.91 -36.97
C PRO A 498 -36.78 5.19 -36.11
N ASN A 499 -36.26 6.29 -36.66
CA ASN A 499 -36.24 7.59 -35.99
C ASN A 499 -37.65 8.26 -36.04
N ILE A 500 -38.58 7.76 -35.22
CA ILE A 500 -39.98 8.20 -35.18
C ILE A 500 -40.43 8.49 -33.74
N PRO A 501 -41.49 9.31 -33.52
CA PRO A 501 -41.99 9.65 -32.18
C PRO A 501 -42.25 8.46 -31.27
N TYR A 502 -42.69 7.33 -31.84
CA TYR A 502 -42.92 6.10 -31.09
C TYR A 502 -41.63 5.53 -30.47
N THR A 503 -40.52 5.55 -31.19
CA THR A 503 -39.21 5.09 -30.70
C THR A 503 -38.71 5.99 -29.58
N TRP A 504 -38.87 7.31 -29.74
CA TRP A 504 -38.47 8.30 -28.72
C TRP A 504 -39.27 8.14 -27.44
N LEU A 505 -40.57 7.92 -27.54
CA LEU A 505 -41.45 7.68 -26.40
C LEU A 505 -41.06 6.40 -25.65
N ARG A 506 -40.70 5.33 -26.37
CA ARG A 506 -40.21 4.08 -25.76
C ARG A 506 -38.90 4.29 -25.02
N ALA A 507 -37.93 4.96 -25.62
CA ALA A 507 -36.66 5.28 -24.97
C ALA A 507 -36.87 6.15 -23.73
N LYS A 508 -37.69 7.20 -23.85
CA LYS A 508 -38.05 8.07 -22.72
C LYS A 508 -38.68 7.28 -21.58
N THR A 509 -39.71 6.47 -21.86
CA THR A 509 -40.44 5.69 -20.84
C THR A 509 -39.51 4.71 -20.13
N MET A 510 -38.61 4.04 -20.87
CA MET A 510 -37.62 3.14 -20.28
C MET A 510 -36.71 3.87 -19.28
N LEU A 511 -36.20 5.04 -19.66
CA LEU A 511 -35.30 5.83 -18.81
C LEU A 511 -36.04 6.43 -17.61
N GLU A 512 -37.25 6.94 -17.79
CA GLU A 512 -38.07 7.47 -16.69
C GLU A 512 -38.42 6.40 -15.68
N ASN A 513 -38.76 5.17 -16.10
CA ASN A 513 -39.03 4.06 -15.21
C ASN A 513 -37.79 3.69 -14.38
N PHE A 514 -36.63 3.57 -15.03
CA PHE A 514 -35.38 3.27 -14.34
C PHE A 514 -35.03 4.35 -13.30
N LEU A 515 -35.06 5.63 -13.68
CA LEU A 515 -34.75 6.72 -12.75
C LEU A 515 -35.79 6.85 -11.63
N HIS A 516 -37.04 6.49 -11.90
CA HIS A 516 -38.08 6.41 -10.87
C HIS A 516 -37.73 5.35 -9.80
N GLU A 517 -37.33 4.15 -10.22
CA GLU A 517 -36.88 3.08 -9.32
C GLU A 517 -35.68 3.56 -8.48
N GLN A 518 -34.69 4.19 -9.11
CA GLN A 518 -33.54 4.75 -8.40
C GLN A 518 -33.92 5.83 -7.37
N TRP A 519 -34.88 6.69 -7.69
CA TRP A 519 -35.41 7.67 -6.73
C TRP A 519 -36.15 7.00 -5.56
N MET A 520 -36.97 5.99 -5.84
CA MET A 520 -37.70 5.23 -4.82
C MET A 520 -36.74 4.49 -3.86
N GLU A 521 -35.58 4.07 -4.35
CA GLU A 521 -34.50 3.46 -3.55
C GLU A 521 -33.65 4.49 -2.77
N GLY A 522 -33.93 5.78 -2.94
CA GLY A 522 -33.23 6.87 -2.26
C GLY A 522 -31.86 7.20 -2.85
N ALA A 523 -31.59 6.80 -4.09
CA ALA A 523 -30.35 7.09 -4.80
C ALA A 523 -30.31 8.50 -5.39
N LEU A 524 -31.48 9.05 -5.70
CA LEU A 524 -31.68 10.40 -6.24
C LEU A 524 -32.28 11.34 -5.19
N ALA A 525 -31.81 12.58 -5.17
CA ALA A 525 -32.26 13.60 -4.25
C ALA A 525 -33.53 14.31 -4.78
N GLY A 526 -34.41 14.75 -3.90
CA GLY A 526 -35.63 15.47 -4.25
C GLY A 526 -36.86 14.89 -3.58
N SER A 527 -37.80 15.75 -3.20
CA SER A 527 -39.04 15.33 -2.52
C SER A 527 -40.08 14.80 -3.51
N THR A 528 -39.89 15.07 -4.81
CA THR A 528 -40.75 14.58 -5.90
C THR A 528 -39.90 14.06 -7.06
N PRO A 529 -40.43 13.17 -7.92
CA PRO A 529 -39.70 12.67 -9.09
C PRO A 529 -39.21 13.80 -10.02
N LYS A 530 -39.99 14.88 -10.16
CA LYS A 530 -39.67 16.03 -11.02
C LYS A 530 -38.48 16.85 -10.51
N GLU A 531 -38.24 16.84 -9.20
CA GLU A 531 -37.04 17.44 -8.60
C GLU A 531 -35.82 16.52 -8.76
N ALA A 532 -36.05 15.21 -8.79
CA ALA A 532 -35.00 14.21 -8.84
C ALA A 532 -34.44 13.96 -10.24
N TYR A 533 -35.28 13.93 -11.27
CA TYR A 533 -34.84 13.72 -12.63
C TYR A 533 -35.77 14.34 -13.70
N GLU A 534 -35.20 14.62 -14.86
CA GLU A 534 -35.91 15.06 -16.06
C GLU A 534 -35.34 14.33 -17.29
N VAL A 535 -36.21 13.70 -18.08
CA VAL A 535 -35.84 12.98 -19.31
C VAL A 535 -36.50 13.63 -20.52
N THR A 536 -35.69 14.07 -21.47
CA THR A 536 -36.15 14.56 -22.77
C THR A 536 -35.55 13.71 -23.88
N VAL A 537 -36.39 13.19 -24.78
CA VAL A 537 -35.96 12.44 -25.97
C VAL A 537 -36.62 13.04 -27.19
N LYS A 538 -35.81 13.39 -28.20
CA LYS A 538 -36.28 13.98 -29.46
C LYS A 538 -35.43 13.51 -30.64
N GLY A 539 -36.06 13.25 -31.78
CA GLY A 539 -35.32 13.07 -33.03
C GLY A 539 -34.79 14.39 -33.55
N VAL A 540 -33.75 14.31 -34.36
CA VAL A 540 -33.24 15.44 -35.14
C VAL A 540 -33.78 15.35 -36.56
N ASP A 541 -34.55 16.36 -36.96
CA ASP A 541 -35.23 16.42 -38.26
C ASP A 541 -34.26 16.19 -39.43
N GLY A 542 -34.68 15.36 -40.39
CA GLY A 542 -33.89 15.05 -41.58
C GLY A 542 -32.68 14.13 -41.34
N THR A 543 -32.53 13.58 -40.13
CA THR A 543 -31.42 12.66 -39.79
C THR A 543 -31.93 11.36 -39.16
N THR A 544 -31.03 10.41 -38.95
CA THR A 544 -31.27 9.19 -38.17
C THR A 544 -30.91 9.35 -36.68
N THR A 545 -30.63 10.57 -36.23
CA THR A 545 -30.13 10.85 -34.88
C THR A 545 -31.28 11.07 -33.90
N MET A 546 -31.18 10.44 -32.73
CA MET A 546 -32.05 10.63 -31.57
C MET A 546 -31.24 11.26 -30.44
N ASN A 547 -31.65 12.44 -29.98
CA ASN A 547 -31.04 13.15 -28.85
C ASN A 547 -31.78 12.80 -27.56
N VAL A 548 -30.99 12.50 -26.51
CA VAL A 548 -31.47 12.19 -25.17
C VAL A 548 -30.80 13.16 -24.20
N ASP A 549 -31.58 14.05 -23.60
CA ASP A 549 -31.14 14.98 -22.57
C ASP A 549 -31.62 14.47 -21.20
N LEU A 550 -30.69 14.30 -20.27
CA LEU A 550 -30.93 13.80 -18.91
C LEU A 550 -30.46 14.81 -17.88
N LYS A 551 -31.32 15.15 -16.92
CA LYS A 551 -30.94 15.89 -15.71
C LYS A 551 -31.25 15.01 -14.52
N ILE A 552 -30.32 14.93 -13.58
CA ILE A 552 -30.42 14.02 -12.42
C ILE A 552 -29.82 14.70 -11.20
N ALA A 553 -30.50 14.60 -10.06
CA ALA A 553 -30.03 15.11 -8.78
C ALA A 553 -29.45 13.96 -7.94
N LEU A 554 -28.12 13.90 -7.81
CA LEU A 554 -27.45 12.84 -7.06
C LEU A 554 -27.45 13.12 -5.55
N VAL A 555 -27.64 12.09 -4.72
CA VAL A 555 -27.58 12.21 -3.25
C VAL A 555 -26.15 12.48 -2.78
N ARG A 556 -26.02 13.40 -1.80
CA ARG A 556 -24.75 13.74 -1.12
C ARG A 556 -24.77 13.25 0.34
N PRO A 557 -23.63 12.89 0.93
CA PRO A 557 -23.58 12.39 2.30
C PRO A 557 -23.63 13.53 3.32
N ALA A 558 -24.12 13.24 4.52
CA ALA A 558 -23.86 14.10 5.69
C ALA A 558 -22.49 13.71 6.28
N GLU A 559 -21.47 14.52 6.01
CA GLU A 559 -20.11 14.26 6.52
C GLU A 559 -19.91 14.80 7.95
N PHE A 560 -20.47 15.97 8.25
CA PHE A 560 -20.34 16.63 9.54
C PHE A 560 -21.71 16.75 10.21
N ILE A 561 -21.78 16.37 11.48
CA ILE A 561 -22.96 16.59 12.33
C ILE A 561 -22.55 17.57 13.43
N LEU A 562 -23.05 18.81 13.34
CA LEU A 562 -22.77 19.84 14.33
C LEU A 562 -23.89 19.86 15.39
N LEU A 563 -23.58 19.37 16.59
CA LEU A 563 -24.50 19.41 17.72
C LEU A 563 -24.34 20.73 18.48
N LYS A 564 -25.34 21.63 18.36
CA LYS A 564 -25.39 22.87 19.13
C LYS A 564 -26.27 22.67 20.37
N PHE A 565 -25.65 22.64 21.55
CA PHE A 565 -26.39 22.66 22.81
C PHE A 565 -26.77 24.10 23.19
N SER A 566 -28.02 24.30 23.56
CA SER A 566 -28.47 25.50 24.27
C SER A 566 -29.36 25.06 25.43
N HIS A 567 -29.22 25.73 26.57
CA HIS A 567 -30.12 25.58 27.70
C HIS A 567 -30.78 26.93 27.97
N THR A 568 -32.06 26.91 28.31
CA THR A 568 -32.76 28.12 28.77
C THR A 568 -32.84 28.04 30.28
N LEU A 569 -32.38 29.08 31.00
CA LEU A 569 -32.56 29.18 32.45
C LEU A 569 -34.06 29.25 32.76
N GLN A 570 -34.48 28.52 33.79
CA GLN A 570 -35.86 28.52 34.26
C GLN A 570 -36.24 29.95 34.67
N GLN A 571 -37.20 30.55 33.96
CA GLN A 571 -37.76 31.84 34.34
C GLN A 571 -38.65 31.62 35.57
N PHE A 572 -38.24 32.17 36.72
CA PHE A 572 -39.08 32.27 37.92
C PHE A 572 -39.98 33.50 37.83
#